data_AF-A0A9E2S4B8-F1
#
_entry.id   AF-A0A9E2S4B8-F1
#
_cell.length_a   1.000
_cell.length_b   1.000
_cell.length_c   1.000
_cell.angle_alpha   90.00
_cell.angle_beta   90.00
_cell.angle_gamma   90.00
#
_symmetry.space_group_name_H-M   'P 1'
#
loop_
_entity.id
_entity.type
_entity.pdbx_description
1 polymer ?
#
loop_
_entity_poly.entity_id
_entity_poly.type
_entity_poly.pdbx_seq_one_letter_code
_entity_poly.pdbx_strand_id
1 'polypeptide(L)'
;MSKQINLLRIKAIHEALGSLKNNVVFVGGATVALYADRQAEEARFTEDIDVLIEIWAYKDYSDIETHLLKLGFTHDKESGIICRYKFKE
;
A
#
# COMPACT_ATOMS: atom_id res chain seq x y z
N MET A 1 -13.39 2.09 -15.03
CA MET A 1 -11.98 1.69 -15.27
C MET A 1 -11.13 1.71 -14.00
N SER A 2 -11.42 2.59 -13.02
CA SER A 2 -10.59 2.78 -11.82
C SER A 2 -10.48 1.52 -10.93
N LYS A 3 -11.56 0.73 -10.82
CA LYS A 3 -11.57 -0.51 -10.03
C LYS A 3 -10.53 -1.54 -10.49
N GLN A 4 -10.41 -1.75 -11.81
CA GLN A 4 -9.50 -2.76 -12.36
C GLN A 4 -8.04 -2.36 -12.15
N ILE A 5 -7.70 -1.08 -12.35
CA ILE A 5 -6.34 -0.58 -12.12
C ILE A 5 -5.99 -0.63 -10.63
N ASN A 6 -6.89 -0.26 -9.72
CA ASN A 6 -6.63 -0.35 -8.28
C ASN A 6 -6.41 -1.79 -7.83
N LEU A 7 -7.21 -2.74 -8.33
CA LEU A 7 -7.01 -4.17 -8.02
C LEU A 7 -5.65 -4.68 -8.52
N LEU A 8 -5.23 -4.27 -9.73
CA LEU A 8 -3.92 -4.62 -10.27
C LEU A 8 -2.79 -4.08 -9.39
N ARG A 9 -2.88 -2.82 -8.97
CA ARG A 9 -1.89 -2.16 -8.11
C ARG A 9 -1.84 -2.78 -6.72
N ILE A 10 -2.98 -3.09 -6.11
CA ILE A 10 -3.05 -3.82 -4.83
C ILE A 10 -2.34 -5.17 -4.95
N LYS A 11 -2.60 -5.94 -6.02
CA LYS A 11 -1.92 -7.23 -6.25
C LYS A 11 -0.42 -7.07 -6.44
N ALA A 12 0.01 -6.05 -7.18
CA ALA A 12 1.42 -5.77 -7.40
C ALA A 12 2.14 -5.44 -6.08
N ILE A 13 1.54 -4.59 -5.23
CA ILE A 13 2.10 -4.27 -3.92
C ILE A 13 2.03 -5.46 -2.96
N HIS A 14 0.95 -6.26 -2.99
CA HIS A 14 0.85 -7.49 -2.19
C HIS A 14 2.03 -8.45 -2.45
N GLU A 15 2.40 -8.66 -3.71
CA GLU A 15 3.57 -9.48 -4.02
C GLU A 15 4.89 -8.77 -3.70
N ALA A 16 4.96 -7.46 -3.91
CA ALA A 16 6.15 -6.67 -3.58
C ALA A 16 6.51 -6.69 -2.09
N LEU A 17 5.51 -6.78 -1.21
CA LEU A 17 5.69 -6.84 0.25
C LEU A 17 6.35 -8.13 0.76
N GLY A 18 6.53 -9.15 -0.09
CA GLY A 18 7.24 -10.38 0.28
C GLY A 18 6.67 -11.02 1.55
N SER A 19 7.51 -11.28 2.55
CA SER A 19 7.07 -11.88 3.82
C SER A 19 6.14 -10.98 4.64
N LEU A 20 6.13 -9.66 4.42
CA LEU A 20 5.23 -8.74 5.15
C LEU A 20 3.79 -8.83 4.68
N LYS A 21 3.51 -9.45 3.52
CA LYS A 21 2.19 -9.42 2.90
C LYS A 21 1.07 -10.05 3.73
N ASN A 22 1.42 -10.91 4.69
CA ASN A 22 0.49 -11.55 5.63
C ASN A 22 0.25 -10.73 6.90
N ASN A 23 1.02 -9.66 7.13
CA ASN A 23 0.99 -8.82 8.32
C ASN A 23 0.42 -7.42 8.02
N VAL A 24 -0.12 -7.22 6.82
CA VAL A 24 -0.67 -5.93 6.40
C VAL A 24 -2.15 -6.04 6.07
N VAL A 25 -2.86 -4.93 6.25
CA VAL A 25 -4.22 -4.73 5.74
C VAL A 25 -4.18 -3.58 4.74
N PHE A 26 -4.69 -3.82 3.53
CA PHE A 26 -4.87 -2.75 2.55
C PHE A 26 -6.06 -1.89 2.95
N VAL A 27 -5.87 -0.57 2.93
CA VAL A 27 -6.88 0.42 3.30
C VAL A 27 -6.92 1.57 2.27
N GLY A 28 -7.66 2.63 2.57
CA GLY A 28 -7.66 3.84 1.74
C GLY A 28 -8.45 3.72 0.43
N GLY A 29 -8.26 4.71 -0.45
CA GLY A 29 -9.09 4.92 -1.65
C GLY A 29 -9.07 3.73 -2.62
N ALA A 30 -7.94 3.04 -2.72
CA ALA A 30 -7.77 1.91 -3.64
C ALA A 30 -8.67 0.72 -3.29
N THR A 31 -9.08 0.61 -2.02
CA THR A 31 -9.93 -0.50 -1.52
C THR A 31 -11.42 -0.21 -1.57
N VAL A 32 -11.83 1.07 -1.74
CA VAL A 32 -13.24 1.49 -1.67
C VAL A 32 -14.13 0.67 -2.63
N ALA A 33 -13.65 0.44 -3.85
CA ALA A 33 -14.39 -0.31 -4.86
C ALA A 33 -14.59 -1.81 -4.55
N LEU A 34 -13.88 -2.34 -3.54
CA LEU A 34 -14.03 -3.73 -3.07
C LEU A 34 -15.21 -3.91 -2.12
N TYR A 35 -15.68 -2.83 -1.47
CA TYR A 35 -16.84 -2.85 -0.58
C TYR A 35 -18.18 -2.79 -1.32
N ALA A 36 -18.17 -2.47 -2.62
CA ALA A 36 -19.40 -2.38 -3.40
C ALA A 36 -20.03 -3.76 -3.61
N ASP A 37 -21.22 -3.95 -3.02
CA ASP A 37 -22.06 -5.15 -3.09
C ASP A 37 -23.21 -5.03 -4.11
N ARG A 38 -23.41 -3.82 -4.66
CA ARG A 38 -24.39 -3.48 -5.69
C ARG A 38 -23.76 -2.56 -6.74
N GLN A 39 -24.48 -2.31 -7.84
CA GLN A 39 -24.08 -1.24 -8.76
C GLN A 39 -24.00 0.08 -7.98
N ALA A 40 -22.79 0.62 -7.89
CA ALA A 40 -22.46 1.85 -7.21
C ALA A 40 -21.76 2.78 -8.19
N GLU A 41 -21.75 4.07 -7.87
CA GLU A 41 -20.95 5.06 -8.60
C GLU A 41 -19.46 4.66 -8.59
N GLU A 42 -18.73 5.13 -9.61
CA GLU A 42 -17.30 4.80 -9.72
C GLU A 42 -16.54 5.42 -8.54
N ALA A 43 -15.74 4.59 -7.85
CA ALA A 43 -14.92 5.06 -6.75
C ALA A 43 -13.95 6.16 -7.23
N ARG A 44 -13.78 7.20 -6.40
CA ARG A 44 -12.83 8.29 -6.63
C ARG A 44 -11.46 7.71 -7.00
N PHE A 45 -10.87 8.25 -8.06
CA PHE A 45 -9.52 7.88 -8.48
C PHE A 45 -8.49 8.16 -7.38
N THR A 46 -7.50 7.28 -7.26
CA THR A 46 -6.37 7.43 -6.32
C THR A 46 -5.09 6.93 -6.97
N GLU A 47 -3.97 7.55 -6.62
CA GLU A 47 -2.66 7.25 -7.19
C GLU A 47 -1.73 6.50 -6.25
N ASP A 48 -2.20 6.09 -5.09
CA ASP A 48 -1.44 5.45 -4.03
C ASP A 48 -2.12 4.17 -3.52
N ILE A 49 -1.36 3.40 -2.76
CA ILE A 49 -1.81 2.21 -2.05
C ILE A 49 -1.47 2.42 -0.58
N ASP A 50 -2.49 2.45 0.27
CA ASP A 50 -2.33 2.56 1.71
C ASP A 50 -2.37 1.18 2.36
N VAL A 51 -1.46 0.96 3.31
CA VAL A 51 -1.41 -0.26 4.12
C VAL A 51 -1.32 0.09 5.61
N LEU A 52 -1.95 -0.74 6.43
CA LEU A 52 -1.81 -0.73 7.88
C LEU A 52 -1.00 -1.94 8.30
N ILE A 53 -0.02 -1.73 9.18
CA ILE A 53 0.77 -2.78 9.81
C ILE A 53 0.80 -2.54 11.33
N GLU A 54 0.63 -3.60 12.10
CA GLU A 54 0.68 -3.53 13.56
C GLU A 54 2.15 -3.51 14.03
N ILE A 55 2.46 -2.59 14.94
CA ILE A 55 3.77 -2.47 15.59
C ILE A 55 3.58 -2.26 17.08
N TRP A 56 4.53 -2.72 17.89
CA TRP A 56 4.51 -2.57 19.34
C TRP A 56 5.49 -1.50 19.83
N ALA A 57 6.68 -1.45 19.23
CA ALA A 57 7.77 -0.55 19.62
C ALA A 57 8.35 0.20 18.42
N TYR A 58 9.06 1.31 18.69
CA TYR A 58 9.75 2.09 17.65
C TYR A 58 10.77 1.25 16.85
N LYS A 59 11.37 0.24 17.48
CA LYS A 59 12.27 -0.69 16.79
C LYS A 59 11.57 -1.42 15.64
N ASP A 60 10.30 -1.79 15.81
CA ASP A 60 9.54 -2.51 14.79
C ASP A 60 9.35 -1.64 13.54
N TYR A 61 9.13 -0.33 13.72
CA TYR A 61 9.09 0.62 12.60
C TYR A 61 10.40 0.61 11.79
N SER A 62 11.55 0.69 12.48
CA SER A 62 12.87 0.67 11.83
C SER A 62 13.16 -0.68 11.15
N ASP A 63 12.73 -1.79 11.75
CA ASP A 63 12.90 -3.13 11.18
C ASP A 63 12.00 -3.30 9.91
N ILE A 64 10.76 -2.77 9.92
CA ILE A 64 9.88 -2.73 8.76
C ILE A 64 10.47 -1.87 7.65
N GLU A 65 10.93 -0.66 7.96
CA GLU A 65 11.57 0.24 6.99
C GLU A 65 12.77 -0.45 6.32
N THR A 66 13.66 -1.04 7.12
CA THR A 66 14.81 -1.81 6.61
C THR A 66 14.37 -2.95 5.70
N HIS A 67 13.27 -3.63 6.03
CA HIS A 67 12.73 -4.71 5.21
C HIS A 67 12.16 -4.20 3.88
N LEU A 68 11.38 -3.12 3.89
CA LEU A 68 10.84 -2.49 2.68
C LEU A 68 11.97 -2.05 1.74
N LEU A 69 13.03 -1.42 2.27
CA LEU A 69 14.19 -1.03 1.47
C LEU A 69 14.87 -2.25 0.81
N LYS A 70 14.98 -3.39 1.52
CA LYS A 70 15.52 -4.64 0.95
C LYS A 70 14.64 -5.24 -0.14
N LEU A 71 13.32 -5.02 -0.08
CA LEU A 71 12.36 -5.44 -1.10
C LEU A 71 12.34 -4.50 -2.33
N GLY A 72 13.13 -3.42 -2.32
CA GLY A 72 13.26 -2.48 -3.42
C GLY A 72 12.31 -1.29 -3.36
N PHE A 73 11.64 -1.07 -2.23
CA PHE A 73 10.96 0.20 -1.97
C PHE A 73 12.00 1.29 -1.69
N THR A 74 11.66 2.54 -2.03
CA THR A 74 12.49 3.71 -1.73
C THR A 74 11.65 4.80 -1.09
N HIS A 75 12.23 5.62 -0.22
CA HIS A 75 11.49 6.74 0.37
C HIS A 75 11.10 7.76 -0.70
N ASP A 76 9.86 8.24 -0.63
CA ASP A 76 9.42 9.39 -1.39
C ASP A 76 9.89 10.69 -0.71
N LYS A 77 11.18 11.01 -0.88
CA LYS A 77 11.81 12.18 -0.26
C LYS A 77 11.15 13.50 -0.67
N GLU A 78 10.55 13.56 -1.85
CA GLU A 78 9.90 14.75 -2.38
C GLU A 78 8.59 15.05 -1.63
N SER A 79 7.92 14.03 -1.10
CA SER A 79 6.68 14.20 -0.35
C SER A 79 6.87 14.85 1.03
N GLY A 80 8.05 14.73 1.64
CA GLY A 80 8.29 15.08 3.04
C GLY A 80 7.56 14.19 4.05
N ILE A 81 6.91 13.10 3.62
CA ILE A 81 6.12 12.20 4.46
C ILE A 81 6.96 10.95 4.76
N ILE A 82 7.21 10.69 6.03
CA ILE A 82 8.15 9.64 6.49
C ILE A 82 7.72 8.21 6.12
N CYS A 83 6.42 7.94 6.04
CA CYS A 83 5.87 6.63 5.74
C CYS A 83 5.52 6.43 4.25
N ARG A 84 5.93 7.35 3.37
CA ARG A 84 5.65 7.25 1.94
C ARG A 84 6.82 6.64 1.19
N TYR A 85 6.49 5.65 0.36
CA TYR A 85 7.45 4.90 -0.43
C TYR A 85 7.06 4.89 -1.92
N LYS A 86 8.06 4.92 -2.79
CA LYS A 86 7.94 4.61 -4.22
C LYS A 86 8.37 3.15 -4.44
N PHE A 87 7.70 2.46 -5.35
CA PHE A 87 8.02 1.08 -5.72
C PHE A 87 7.80 0.90 -7.21
N LYS A 88 8.90 0.60 -7.93
CA LYS A 88 8.97 0.43 -9.40
C LYS A 88 8.21 1.54 -10.14
N GLU A 89 8.94 2.56 -10.59
CA GLU A 89 8.41 3.60 -11.49
C GLU A 89 7.72 2.99 -12.72
#